data_AF-A0A9W6AAH7-F1
#
_entry.id   AF-A0A9W6AAH7-F1
#
_cell.length_a   1.000
_cell.length_b   1.000
_cell.length_c   1.000
_cell.angle_alpha   90.00
_cell.angle_beta   90.00
_cell.angle_gamma   90.00
#
_symmetry.space_group_name_H-M   'P 1'
#
loop_
_entity.id
_entity.type
_entity.pdbx_description
1 polymer ?
#
loop_
_entity_poly.entity_id
_entity_poly.type
_entity_poly.pdbx_seq_one_letter_code
_entity_poly.pdbx_strand_id
1 'polypeptide(L)'
;MNGKLGLSSWRWVFIFDFIIGIPIAIFGLFCCPDEPNRERPWWMTEREQVLSIQRIAEENRDTTEMKWDLPTLKRLLTSWQLYGFCLAWGFMECTCGVNLQRWMTLYLKSLTVDGRPKYSIEKINDLPTVVGCVELVYLLTSSTLADSLQLRAPIIAGLGLIQLAAYIIFHIWSANSAFLIAVYYLCSAYGAISPLISAWLNSGCGGDRQLRALTTSLMISIGYAVETVSQQFMFPTSDAPRFQRTHGYAFGIGWVVAMIVWCGVLLPLVERR
;
A
#
# COMPACT_ATOMS: atom_id res chain seq x y z
N MET A 1 1.30 9.28 28.81
CA MET A 1 0.54 9.06 30.07
C MET A 1 1.31 8.11 31.01
N ASN A 2 2.60 8.35 31.23
CA ASN A 2 3.43 7.42 32.00
C ASN A 2 3.02 7.49 33.48
N GLY A 3 2.53 6.38 34.04
CA GLY A 3 2.15 6.27 35.45
C GLY A 3 0.71 6.68 35.78
N LYS A 4 -0.10 7.08 34.79
CA LYS A 4 -1.55 7.30 35.04
C LYS A 4 -2.24 5.96 35.31
N LEU A 5 -2.95 5.88 36.45
CA LEU A 5 -3.64 4.69 36.98
C LEU A 5 -2.73 3.45 37.09
N GLY A 6 -1.43 3.65 37.36
CA GLY A 6 -0.47 2.54 37.50
C GLY A 6 -0.11 1.83 36.20
N LEU A 7 -0.55 2.34 35.05
CA LEU A 7 -0.27 1.75 33.74
C LEU A 7 0.87 2.51 33.02
N SER A 8 1.68 1.76 32.30
CA SER A 8 2.68 2.29 31.37
C SER A 8 2.01 2.93 30.15
N SER A 9 2.64 3.95 29.54
CA SER A 9 2.01 4.65 28.39
C SER A 9 1.72 3.72 27.21
N TRP A 10 2.52 2.69 26.97
CA TRP A 10 2.30 1.77 25.85
C TRP A 10 1.00 0.96 26.00
N ARG A 11 0.57 0.65 27.24
CA ARG A 11 -0.70 -0.07 27.49
C ARG A 11 -1.91 0.81 27.20
N TRP A 12 -1.80 2.10 27.51
CA TRP A 12 -2.84 3.08 27.20
C TRP A 12 -3.14 3.18 25.70
N VAL A 13 -2.11 3.06 24.85
CA VAL A 13 -2.30 3.06 23.38
C VAL A 13 -3.22 1.90 22.96
N PHE A 14 -2.99 0.69 23.44
CA PHE A 14 -3.85 -0.47 23.14
C PHE A 14 -5.28 -0.32 23.67
N ILE A 15 -5.45 0.27 24.86
CA ILE A 15 -6.78 0.50 25.44
C ILE A 15 -7.58 1.49 24.58
N PHE A 16 -6.97 2.61 24.19
CA PHE A 16 -7.64 3.60 23.33
C PHE A 16 -7.97 3.03 21.95
N ASP A 17 -7.03 2.27 21.36
CA ASP A 17 -7.24 1.62 20.07
C ASP A 17 -8.45 0.66 20.11
N PHE A 18 -8.60 -0.11 21.19
CA PHE A 18 -9.75 -1.00 21.40
C PHE A 18 -11.08 -0.25 21.63
N ILE A 19 -11.07 0.80 22.47
CA ILE A 19 -12.27 1.60 22.78
C ILE A 19 -12.79 2.33 21.54
N ILE A 20 -11.89 2.78 20.66
CA ILE A 20 -12.26 3.44 19.40
C ILE A 20 -12.64 2.40 18.34
N GLY A 21 -11.93 1.26 18.29
CA GLY A 21 -12.13 0.20 17.30
C GLY A 21 -13.45 -0.56 17.44
N ILE A 22 -13.89 -0.89 18.66
CA ILE A 22 -15.15 -1.65 18.86
C ILE A 22 -16.37 -0.92 18.30
N PRO A 23 -16.61 0.37 18.63
CA PRO A 23 -17.75 1.10 18.08
C PRO A 23 -17.72 1.17 16.55
N ILE A 24 -16.53 1.32 15.94
CA ILE A 24 -16.38 1.34 14.49
C ILE A 24 -16.70 -0.02 13.88
N ALA A 25 -16.25 -1.12 14.51
CA ALA A 25 -16.57 -2.48 14.06
C ALA A 25 -18.08 -2.78 14.16
N ILE A 26 -18.71 -2.40 15.28
CA ILE A 26 -20.16 -2.52 15.46
C ILE A 26 -20.90 -1.68 14.41
N PHE A 27 -20.47 -0.44 14.19
CA PHE A 27 -21.04 0.42 13.15
C PHE A 27 -20.89 -0.19 11.75
N GLY A 28 -19.75 -0.80 11.45
CA GLY A 28 -19.51 -1.52 10.20
C GLY A 28 -20.51 -2.65 9.94
N LEU A 29 -20.91 -3.41 10.97
CA LEU A 29 -21.91 -4.47 10.85
C LEU A 29 -23.29 -3.94 10.43
N PHE A 30 -23.63 -2.71 10.83
CA PHE A 30 -24.90 -2.07 10.44
C PHE A 30 -24.78 -1.29 9.13
N CYS A 31 -23.64 -0.69 8.82
CA CYS A 31 -23.50 0.19 7.65
C CYS A 31 -22.95 -0.49 6.38
N CYS A 32 -22.32 -1.67 6.48
CA CYS A 32 -21.87 -2.45 5.34
C CYS A 32 -22.76 -3.70 5.19
N PRO A 33 -23.99 -3.54 4.67
CA PRO A 33 -24.90 -4.67 4.58
C PRO A 33 -24.50 -5.63 3.45
N ASP A 34 -25.00 -6.87 3.57
CA ASP A 34 -24.81 -7.92 2.56
C ASP A 34 -25.42 -7.54 1.20
N GLU A 35 -24.94 -8.24 0.17
CA GLU A 35 -25.35 -8.05 -1.22
C GLU A 35 -26.87 -8.16 -1.44
N PRO A 36 -27.41 -7.41 -2.41
CA PRO A 36 -28.83 -7.46 -2.77
C PRO A 36 -29.30 -8.84 -3.23
N ASN A 37 -28.40 -9.79 -3.51
CA ASN A 37 -28.77 -11.12 -4.01
C ASN A 37 -29.16 -12.11 -2.89
N ARG A 38 -29.08 -11.70 -1.62
CA ARG A 38 -29.51 -12.51 -0.47
C ARG A 38 -31.05 -12.53 -0.37
N GLU A 39 -31.61 -13.66 0.06
CA GLU A 39 -33.03 -13.73 0.40
C GLU A 39 -33.35 -12.72 1.53
N ARG A 40 -34.12 -11.68 1.18
CA ARG A 40 -34.60 -10.59 2.07
C ARG A 40 -33.50 -9.80 2.79
N PRO A 41 -32.86 -8.83 2.11
CA PRO A 41 -31.94 -7.91 2.77
C PRO A 41 -32.71 -7.03 3.75
N TRP A 42 -32.26 -6.95 5.00
CA TRP A 42 -32.91 -6.17 6.08
C TRP A 42 -32.93 -4.65 5.84
N TRP A 43 -32.19 -4.18 4.84
CA TRP A 43 -31.91 -2.78 4.57
C TRP A 43 -32.57 -2.24 3.29
N MET A 44 -33.29 -3.07 2.52
CA MET A 44 -33.96 -2.64 1.29
C MET A 44 -35.32 -3.31 1.09
N THR A 45 -36.20 -2.65 0.35
CA THR A 45 -37.47 -3.23 -0.10
C THR A 45 -37.29 -4.16 -1.30
N GLU A 46 -38.23 -5.08 -1.53
CA GLU A 46 -38.17 -6.00 -2.69
C GLU A 46 -38.08 -5.25 -4.03
N ARG A 47 -38.72 -4.07 -4.14
CA ARG A 47 -38.65 -3.24 -5.35
C ARG A 47 -37.24 -2.67 -5.57
N GLU A 48 -36.58 -2.21 -4.51
CA GLU A 48 -35.20 -1.71 -4.57
C GLU A 48 -34.21 -2.83 -4.85
N GLN A 49 -34.49 -4.04 -4.36
CA GLN A 49 -33.71 -5.23 -4.64
C GLN A 49 -33.70 -5.56 -6.14
N VAL A 50 -34.88 -5.60 -6.76
CA VAL A 50 -35.01 -5.86 -8.21
C VAL A 50 -34.28 -4.78 -9.02
N LEU A 51 -34.45 -3.50 -8.67
CA LEU A 51 -33.76 -2.40 -9.36
C LEU A 51 -32.23 -2.48 -9.19
N SER A 52 -31.75 -2.89 -8.02
CA SER A 52 -30.32 -3.04 -7.74
C SER A 52 -29.73 -4.20 -8.55
N ILE A 53 -30.42 -5.33 -8.63
CA ILE A 53 -30.00 -6.49 -9.44
C ILE A 53 -29.97 -6.11 -10.93
N GLN A 54 -30.96 -5.37 -11.42
CA GLN A 54 -31.00 -4.87 -12.80
C GLN A 54 -29.79 -3.99 -13.12
N ARG A 55 -29.45 -3.03 -12.24
CA ARG A 55 -28.27 -2.18 -12.43
C ARG A 55 -26.96 -2.96 -12.48
N ILE A 56 -26.81 -3.97 -11.61
CA ILE A 56 -25.60 -4.81 -11.62
C ILE A 56 -25.51 -5.61 -12.93
N ALA A 57 -26.64 -6.09 -13.45
CA ALA A 57 -26.71 -6.77 -14.75
C ALA A 57 -26.40 -5.82 -15.92
N GLU A 58 -26.89 -4.58 -15.90
CA GLU A 58 -26.57 -3.53 -16.89
C GLU A 58 -25.07 -3.22 -16.93
N GLU A 59 -24.38 -3.27 -15.78
CA GLU A 59 -22.93 -3.08 -15.68
C GLU A 59 -22.11 -4.32 -16.06
N ASN A 60 -22.74 -5.41 -16.52
CA ASN A 60 -22.12 -6.72 -16.80
C ASN A 60 -21.27 -7.25 -15.63
N ARG A 61 -21.66 -6.93 -14.40
CA ARG A 61 -20.96 -7.41 -13.20
C ARG A 61 -21.56 -8.74 -12.77
N ASP A 62 -20.71 -9.72 -12.47
CA ASP A 62 -21.17 -11.05 -12.08
C ASP A 62 -21.88 -11.01 -10.70
N THR A 63 -23.16 -11.35 -10.69
CA THR A 63 -24.01 -11.46 -9.50
C THR A 63 -24.11 -12.88 -8.97
N THR A 64 -23.51 -13.86 -9.66
CA THR A 64 -23.59 -15.27 -9.30
C THR A 64 -22.98 -15.51 -7.92
N GLU A 65 -23.63 -16.34 -7.09
CA GLU A 65 -23.05 -16.77 -5.81
C GLU A 65 -21.64 -17.32 -6.03
N MET A 66 -20.69 -16.92 -5.17
CA MET A 66 -19.31 -17.39 -5.23
C MET A 66 -19.23 -18.88 -4.90
N LYS A 67 -19.41 -19.75 -5.89
CA LYS A 67 -19.17 -21.19 -5.77
C LYS A 67 -17.72 -21.50 -6.09
N TRP A 68 -17.02 -22.07 -5.11
CA TRP A 68 -15.62 -22.43 -5.22
C TRP A 68 -15.49 -23.87 -5.70
N ASP A 69 -15.51 -24.06 -7.01
CA ASP A 69 -15.28 -25.35 -7.63
C ASP A 69 -13.83 -25.49 -8.11
N LEU A 70 -13.28 -26.71 -8.12
CA LEU A 70 -11.93 -26.98 -8.63
C LEU A 70 -11.67 -26.46 -10.05
N PRO A 71 -12.59 -26.61 -11.03
CA PRO A 71 -12.41 -26.07 -12.38
C PRO A 71 -12.31 -24.54 -12.38
N THR A 72 -13.12 -23.88 -11.55
CA THR A 72 -13.07 -22.43 -11.36
C THR A 72 -11.72 -22.02 -10.80
N LEU A 73 -11.22 -22.70 -9.76
CA LEU A 73 -9.90 -22.41 -9.21
C LEU A 73 -8.79 -22.59 -10.25
N LYS A 74 -8.85 -23.65 -11.08
CA LYS A 74 -7.88 -23.86 -12.15
C LYS A 74 -7.92 -22.75 -13.20
N ARG A 75 -9.12 -22.27 -13.57
CA ARG A 75 -9.30 -21.10 -14.46
C ARG A 75 -8.63 -19.86 -13.85
N LEU A 76 -8.94 -19.57 -12.59
CA LEU A 76 -8.42 -18.39 -11.90
C LEU A 76 -6.89 -18.42 -11.73
N LEU A 77 -6.32 -19.59 -11.42
CA LEU A 77 -4.88 -19.78 -11.32
C LEU A 77 -4.15 -19.71 -12.66
N THR A 78 -4.84 -19.89 -13.78
CA THR A 78 -4.24 -19.77 -15.12
C THR A 78 -4.37 -18.34 -15.69
N SER A 79 -5.14 -17.47 -15.03
CA SER A 79 -5.36 -16.10 -15.47
C SER A 79 -4.10 -15.26 -15.40
N TRP A 80 -3.83 -14.51 -16.48
CA TRP A 80 -2.68 -13.61 -16.52
C TRP A 80 -2.78 -12.49 -15.49
N GLN A 81 -4.00 -12.05 -15.16
CA GLN A 81 -4.27 -10.99 -14.18
C GLN A 81 -3.64 -11.34 -12.82
N LEU A 82 -3.79 -12.59 -12.40
CA LEU A 82 -3.25 -13.06 -11.13
C LEU A 82 -1.74 -12.85 -11.08
N TYR A 83 -1.01 -13.37 -12.07
CA TYR A 83 0.45 -13.25 -12.11
C TYR A 83 0.91 -11.81 -12.38
N GLY A 84 0.23 -11.10 -13.28
CA GLY A 84 0.55 -9.73 -13.68
C GLY A 84 0.52 -8.76 -12.51
N PHE A 85 -0.58 -8.77 -11.75
CA PHE A 85 -0.78 -7.90 -10.60
C PHE A 85 -0.01 -8.37 -9.36
N CYS A 86 0.12 -9.69 -9.13
CA CYS A 86 0.97 -10.19 -8.05
C CYS A 86 2.45 -9.80 -8.25
N LEU A 87 2.97 -9.86 -9.48
CA LEU A 87 4.34 -9.40 -9.77
C LEU A 87 4.47 -7.88 -9.62
N ALA A 88 3.49 -7.11 -10.11
CA ALA A 88 3.48 -5.65 -9.97
C ALA A 88 3.56 -5.23 -8.48
N TRP A 89 2.71 -5.83 -7.65
CA TRP A 89 2.71 -5.58 -6.21
C TRP A 89 3.97 -6.12 -5.53
N GLY A 90 4.41 -7.32 -5.89
CA GLY A 90 5.64 -7.90 -5.37
C GLY A 90 6.86 -7.01 -5.61
N PHE A 91 7.01 -6.45 -6.82
CA PHE A 91 8.10 -5.53 -7.14
C PHE A 91 8.01 -4.23 -6.36
N MET A 92 6.80 -3.68 -6.20
CA MET A 92 6.56 -2.51 -5.33
C MET A 92 7.03 -2.81 -3.90
N GLU A 93 6.57 -3.91 -3.32
CA GLU A 93 6.87 -4.29 -1.94
C GLU A 93 8.34 -4.67 -1.72
N CYS A 94 9.03 -5.21 -2.74
CA CYS A 94 10.48 -5.45 -2.71
C CYS A 94 11.30 -4.16 -2.59
N THR A 95 10.73 -2.99 -2.92
CA THR A 95 11.42 -1.72 -2.65
C THR A 95 11.53 -1.44 -1.14
N CYS A 96 10.72 -2.11 -0.31
CA CYS A 96 10.58 -1.91 1.13
C CYS A 96 10.14 -0.48 1.52
N GLY A 97 9.61 0.31 0.58
CA GLY A 97 9.19 1.69 0.79
C GLY A 97 8.13 1.88 1.88
N VAL A 98 7.38 0.83 2.22
CA VAL A 98 6.40 0.84 3.32
C VAL A 98 7.03 1.18 4.68
N ASN A 99 8.33 0.91 4.84
CA ASN A 99 9.06 1.15 6.09
C ASN A 99 9.70 2.55 6.19
N LEU A 100 9.42 3.45 5.24
CA LEU A 100 10.07 4.77 5.16
C LEU A 100 9.93 5.59 6.45
N GLN A 101 8.75 5.58 7.09
CA GLN A 101 8.52 6.25 8.38
C GLN A 101 9.41 5.68 9.50
N ARG A 102 9.59 4.36 9.51
CA ARG A 102 10.47 3.67 10.46
C ARG A 102 11.93 4.00 10.20
N TRP A 103 12.37 4.01 8.94
CA TRP A 103 13.72 4.40 8.56
C TRP A 103 14.02 5.86 8.92
N MET A 104 13.07 6.77 8.71
CA MET A 104 13.21 8.16 9.12
C MET A 104 13.32 8.31 10.63
N THR A 105 12.52 7.56 11.41
CA THR A 105 12.65 7.52 12.88
C THR A 105 14.06 7.07 13.30
N LEU A 106 14.60 6.02 12.67
CA LEU A 106 15.96 5.53 12.95
C LEU A 106 17.03 6.55 12.56
N TYR A 107 16.85 7.23 11.43
CA TYR A 107 17.73 8.31 10.99
C TYR A 107 17.73 9.47 11.98
N LEU A 108 16.57 9.96 12.41
CA LEU A 108 16.47 11.05 13.38
C LEU A 108 17.12 10.71 14.73
N LYS A 109 17.01 9.45 15.17
CA LYS A 109 17.70 8.94 16.37
C LYS A 109 19.21 8.89 16.23
N SER A 110 19.72 8.65 15.02
CA SER A 110 21.16 8.61 14.74
C SER A 110 21.82 9.99 14.75
N LEU A 111 21.04 11.07 14.59
CA LEU A 111 21.56 12.43 14.53
C LEU A 111 21.92 12.93 15.94
N THR A 112 23.23 13.10 16.17
CA THR A 112 23.77 13.66 17.40
C THR A 112 24.52 14.97 17.13
N VAL A 113 24.42 15.91 18.07
CA VAL A 113 25.20 17.17 18.11
C VAL A 113 25.87 17.20 19.48
N ASP A 114 27.20 17.30 19.50
CA ASP A 114 28.02 17.34 20.73
C ASP A 114 27.74 16.18 21.70
N GLY A 115 27.54 14.96 21.17
CA GLY A 115 27.25 13.76 21.95
C GLY A 115 25.84 13.68 22.53
N ARG A 116 24.96 14.64 22.21
CA ARG A 116 23.54 14.63 22.60
C ARG A 116 22.63 14.42 21.38
N PRO A 117 21.43 13.84 21.55
CA PRO A 117 20.45 13.74 20.47
C PRO A 117 20.11 15.13 19.93
N LYS A 118 20.16 15.31 18.61
CA LYS A 118 19.82 16.58 17.94
C LYS A 118 18.35 16.97 18.13
N TYR A 119 17.46 15.97 18.23
CA TYR A 119 16.02 16.15 18.35
C TYR A 119 15.50 15.58 19.67
N SER A 120 14.45 16.22 20.21
CA SER A 120 13.72 15.68 21.37
C SER A 120 12.96 14.40 20.98
N ILE A 121 12.61 13.58 21.99
CA ILE A 121 11.86 12.34 21.78
C ILE A 121 10.51 12.62 21.08
N GLU A 122 9.86 13.73 21.43
CA GLU A 122 8.63 14.18 20.79
C GLU A 122 8.85 14.44 19.29
N LYS A 123 9.85 15.26 18.93
CA LYS A 123 10.16 15.56 17.52
C LYS A 123 10.55 14.33 16.71
N ILE A 124 11.21 13.34 17.34
CA ILE A 124 11.57 12.08 16.69
C ILE A 124 10.33 11.26 16.30
N ASN A 125 9.21 11.40 17.03
CA ASN A 125 7.94 10.75 16.70
C ASN A 125 7.06 11.60 15.78
N ASP A 126 7.10 12.93 15.93
CA ASP A 126 6.24 13.84 15.16
C ASP A 126 6.72 14.01 13.71
N LEU A 127 8.04 14.17 13.49
CA LEU A 127 8.58 14.41 12.14
C LEU A 127 8.29 13.26 11.15
N PRO A 128 8.47 11.97 11.51
CA PRO A 128 8.08 10.87 10.63
C PRO A 128 6.58 10.83 10.31
N THR A 129 5.71 11.34 11.20
CA THR A 129 4.26 11.41 10.94
C THR A 129 3.94 12.31 9.74
N VAL A 130 4.77 13.33 9.47
CA VAL A 130 4.63 14.20 8.30
C VAL A 130 4.76 13.43 6.99
N VAL A 131 5.53 12.34 6.96
CA VAL A 131 5.65 11.45 5.77
C VAL A 131 4.27 10.96 5.36
N GLY A 132 3.44 10.53 6.31
CA GLY A 132 2.06 10.08 6.05
C GLY A 132 1.15 11.20 5.55
N CYS A 133 1.33 12.43 6.03
CA CYS A 133 0.59 13.59 5.51
C CYS A 133 0.98 13.91 4.05
N VAL A 134 2.27 13.84 3.71
CA VAL A 134 2.74 14.06 2.34
C VAL A 134 2.31 12.92 1.42
N GLU A 135 2.35 11.69 1.92
CA GLU A 135 1.81 10.50 1.24
C GLU A 135 0.32 10.68 0.88
N LEU A 136 -0.49 11.22 1.81
CA LEU A 136 -1.89 11.54 1.54
C LEU A 136 -2.05 12.55 0.40
N VAL A 137 -1.19 13.57 0.32
CA VAL A 137 -1.21 14.54 -0.78
C VAL A 137 -0.87 13.85 -2.11
N TYR A 138 0.16 13.01 -2.14
CA TYR A 138 0.49 12.21 -3.33
C TYR A 138 -0.66 11.29 -3.73
N LEU A 139 -1.30 10.66 -2.76
CA LEU A 139 -2.44 9.78 -2.99
C LEU A 139 -3.59 10.51 -3.66
N LEU A 140 -4.03 11.64 -3.10
CA LEU A 140 -5.16 12.41 -3.63
C LEU A 140 -4.84 12.99 -5.01
N THR A 141 -3.65 13.55 -5.20
CA THR A 141 -3.25 14.16 -6.48
C THR A 141 -3.07 13.12 -7.58
N SER A 142 -2.41 11.98 -7.30
CA SER A 142 -2.20 10.93 -8.30
C SER A 142 -3.48 10.19 -8.65
N SER A 143 -4.37 9.93 -7.68
CA SER A 143 -5.65 9.25 -7.93
C SER A 143 -6.57 10.12 -8.78
N THR A 144 -6.70 11.41 -8.44
CA THR A 144 -7.50 12.35 -9.24
C THR A 144 -6.93 12.56 -10.65
N LEU A 145 -5.59 12.58 -10.78
CA LEU A 145 -4.95 12.66 -12.08
C LEU A 145 -5.15 11.38 -12.91
N ALA A 146 -5.11 10.21 -12.27
CA ALA A 146 -5.34 8.93 -12.92
C ALA A 146 -6.77 8.77 -13.42
N ASP A 147 -7.75 9.24 -12.65
CA ASP A 147 -9.15 9.20 -13.04
C ASP A 147 -9.46 10.24 -14.12
N SER A 148 -8.87 11.44 -14.06
CA SER A 148 -9.10 12.48 -15.08
C SER A 148 -8.44 12.17 -16.42
N LEU A 149 -7.21 11.63 -16.41
CA LEU A 149 -6.49 11.28 -17.63
C LEU A 149 -6.84 9.89 -18.16
N GLN A 150 -7.45 9.03 -17.35
CA GLN A 150 -7.69 7.61 -17.67
C GLN A 150 -6.39 6.85 -18.04
N LEU A 151 -5.25 7.33 -17.52
CA LEU A 151 -3.91 6.81 -17.82
C LEU A 151 -3.17 6.45 -16.54
N ARG A 152 -3.24 5.19 -16.12
CA ARG A 152 -2.66 4.71 -14.85
C ARG A 152 -1.17 4.39 -14.96
N ALA A 153 -0.76 3.73 -16.04
CA ALA A 153 0.62 3.33 -16.27
C ALA A 153 1.65 4.50 -16.21
N PRO A 154 1.45 5.64 -16.92
CA PRO A 154 2.42 6.73 -16.87
C PRO A 154 2.46 7.43 -15.50
N ILE A 155 1.35 7.46 -14.75
CA ILE A 155 1.31 8.05 -13.42
C ILE A 155 2.09 7.19 -12.42
N ILE A 156 1.90 5.87 -12.47
CA ILE A 156 2.70 4.92 -11.67
C ILE A 156 4.19 5.06 -12.01
N ALA A 157 4.53 5.15 -13.30
CA ALA A 157 5.91 5.36 -13.73
C ALA A 157 6.47 6.70 -13.21
N GLY A 158 5.69 7.77 -13.25
CA GLY A 158 6.08 9.09 -12.72
C GLY A 158 6.36 9.06 -11.22
N LEU A 159 5.47 8.45 -10.42
CA LEU A 159 5.68 8.24 -8.99
C LEU A 159 6.91 7.36 -8.72
N GLY A 160 7.10 6.31 -9.52
CA GLY A 160 8.28 5.46 -9.47
C GLY A 160 9.58 6.23 -9.76
N LEU A 161 9.59 7.18 -10.70
CA LEU A 161 10.75 8.02 -10.98
C LEU A 161 11.09 8.96 -9.81
N ILE A 162 10.07 9.50 -9.12
CA ILE A 162 10.27 10.29 -7.89
C ILE A 162 10.90 9.41 -6.81
N GLN A 163 10.38 8.20 -6.63
CA GLN A 163 10.95 7.22 -5.70
C GLN A 163 12.39 6.85 -6.09
N LEU A 164 12.66 6.62 -7.37
CA LEU A 164 14.01 6.30 -7.88
C LEU A 164 15.01 7.40 -7.55
N ALA A 165 14.64 8.66 -7.81
CA ALA A 165 15.48 9.81 -7.47
C ALA A 165 15.79 9.87 -5.97
N ALA A 166 14.79 9.64 -5.12
CA ALA A 166 14.98 9.61 -3.67
C ALA A 166 15.92 8.47 -3.23
N TYR A 167 15.76 7.27 -3.78
CA TYR A 167 16.64 6.12 -3.46
C TYR A 167 18.07 6.33 -3.93
N ILE A 168 18.30 6.96 -5.09
CA ILE A 168 19.64 7.36 -5.55
C ILE A 168 20.28 8.33 -4.56
N ILE A 169 19.51 9.31 -4.07
CA ILE A 169 20.00 10.26 -3.07
C ILE A 169 20.33 9.55 -1.74
N PHE A 170 19.51 8.59 -1.30
CA PHE A 170 19.82 7.78 -0.12
C PHE A 170 21.08 6.93 -0.31
N HIS A 171 21.34 6.42 -1.51
CA HIS A 171 22.55 5.66 -1.81
C HIS A 171 23.82 6.52 -1.74
N ILE A 172 23.79 7.73 -2.31
CA ILE A 172 24.93 8.67 -2.28
C ILE A 172 25.14 9.26 -0.87
N TRP A 173 24.04 9.43 -0.13
CA TRP A 173 23.96 9.95 1.24
C TRP A 173 24.55 11.36 1.44
N SER A 174 23.68 12.37 1.50
CA SER A 174 24.10 13.76 1.74
C SER A 174 24.50 14.01 3.21
N ALA A 175 25.47 14.91 3.43
CA ALA A 175 25.84 15.40 4.75
C ALA A 175 24.81 16.37 5.35
N ASN A 176 23.98 17.01 4.52
CA ASN A 176 22.98 17.96 4.98
C ASN A 176 21.74 17.24 5.52
N SER A 177 21.52 17.32 6.84
CA SER A 177 20.39 16.64 7.48
C SER A 177 19.02 17.16 7.05
N ALA A 178 18.89 18.46 6.78
CA ALA A 178 17.62 19.03 6.34
C ALA A 178 17.25 18.53 4.92
N PHE A 179 18.26 18.39 4.06
CA PHE A 179 18.07 17.83 2.73
C PHE A 179 17.65 16.36 2.79
N LEU A 180 18.29 15.53 3.61
CA LEU A 180 17.88 14.13 3.78
C LEU A 180 16.44 13.99 4.31
N ILE A 181 16.03 14.83 5.27
CA ILE A 181 14.64 14.86 5.76
C ILE A 181 13.67 15.20 4.63
N ALA A 182 13.99 16.19 3.79
CA ALA A 182 13.16 16.52 2.62
C ALA A 182 13.06 15.35 1.62
N VAL A 183 14.13 14.58 1.45
CA VAL A 183 14.15 13.39 0.60
C VAL A 183 13.29 12.26 1.18
N TYR A 184 13.25 12.08 2.51
CA TYR A 184 12.28 11.18 3.15
C TYR A 184 10.84 11.58 2.86
N TYR A 185 10.52 12.88 2.86
CA TYR A 185 9.17 13.33 2.47
C TYR A 185 8.90 13.14 0.97
N LEU A 186 9.88 13.37 0.11
CA LEU A 186 9.75 13.14 -1.33
C LEU A 186 9.48 11.67 -1.66
N CYS A 187 10.17 10.77 -0.94
CA CYS A 187 10.07 9.32 -1.14
C CYS A 187 8.71 8.74 -0.71
N SER A 188 7.86 9.50 -0.01
CA SER A 188 6.52 9.05 0.39
C SER A 188 5.55 8.86 -0.79
N ALA A 189 5.95 9.31 -1.99
CA ALA A 189 5.27 9.01 -3.25
C ALA A 189 5.01 7.51 -3.48
N TYR A 190 5.80 6.63 -2.84
CA TYR A 190 5.58 5.18 -2.82
C TYR A 190 4.14 4.80 -2.42
N GLY A 191 3.60 5.41 -1.38
CA GLY A 191 2.29 5.02 -0.84
C GLY A 191 1.12 5.26 -1.80
N ALA A 192 1.29 6.19 -2.73
CA ALA A 192 0.30 6.47 -3.77
C ALA A 192 0.24 5.39 -4.87
N ILE A 193 1.28 4.55 -5.00
CA ILE A 193 1.36 3.51 -6.04
C ILE A 193 0.41 2.34 -5.73
N SER A 194 0.30 1.95 -4.47
CA SER A 194 -0.54 0.83 -4.00
C SER A 194 -2.02 0.94 -4.42
N PRO A 195 -2.73 2.06 -4.17
CA PRO A 195 -4.12 2.21 -4.58
C PRO A 195 -4.27 2.32 -6.10
N LEU A 196 -3.28 2.82 -6.83
CA LEU A 196 -3.32 2.84 -8.29
C LEU A 196 -3.23 1.43 -8.87
N ILE A 197 -2.36 0.56 -8.34
CA ILE A 197 -2.28 -0.85 -8.73
C ILE A 197 -3.59 -1.58 -8.37
N SER A 198 -4.14 -1.32 -7.17
CA SER A 198 -5.41 -1.91 -6.73
C SER A 198 -6.59 -1.49 -7.61
N ALA A 199 -6.66 -0.21 -7.97
CA ALA A 199 -7.67 0.30 -8.90
C ALA A 199 -7.52 -0.29 -10.30
N TRP A 200 -6.28 -0.53 -10.74
CA TRP A 200 -6.01 -1.18 -12.02
C TRP A 200 -6.40 -2.66 -12.02
N LEU A 201 -6.12 -3.39 -10.94
CA LEU A 201 -6.60 -4.76 -10.79
C LEU A 201 -8.13 -4.82 -10.88
N ASN A 202 -8.82 -3.88 -10.22
CA ASN A 202 -10.27 -3.84 -10.23
C ASN A 202 -10.87 -3.68 -11.63
N SER A 203 -10.24 -2.91 -12.52
CA SER A 203 -10.68 -2.81 -13.92
C SER A 203 -10.18 -3.97 -14.79
N GLY A 204 -8.95 -4.45 -14.56
CA GLY A 204 -8.33 -5.52 -15.34
C GLY A 204 -8.99 -6.89 -15.17
N CYS A 205 -9.70 -7.10 -14.06
CA CYS A 205 -10.51 -8.30 -13.85
C CYS A 205 -11.86 -8.29 -14.60
N GLY A 206 -12.20 -7.22 -15.33
CA GLY A 206 -13.36 -7.21 -16.25
C GLY A 206 -14.71 -7.54 -15.61
N GLY A 207 -14.88 -7.27 -14.31
CA GLY A 207 -16.11 -7.59 -13.56
C GLY A 207 -16.18 -9.01 -12.99
N ASP A 208 -15.19 -9.89 -13.25
CA ASP A 208 -15.11 -11.21 -12.61
C ASP A 208 -14.74 -11.05 -11.13
N ARG A 209 -15.75 -11.28 -10.28
CA ARG A 209 -15.66 -11.06 -8.84
C ARG A 209 -14.73 -12.07 -8.16
N GLN A 210 -14.75 -13.33 -8.60
CA GLN A 210 -13.94 -14.38 -8.01
C GLN A 210 -12.46 -14.18 -8.35
N LEU A 211 -12.16 -13.83 -9.61
CA LEU A 211 -10.81 -13.50 -10.04
C LEU A 211 -10.25 -12.31 -9.29
N ARG A 212 -11.04 -11.24 -9.15
CA ARG A 212 -10.64 -10.05 -8.40
C ARG A 212 -10.39 -10.36 -6.92
N ALA A 213 -11.29 -11.06 -6.24
CA ALA A 213 -11.13 -11.39 -4.83
C ALA A 213 -9.89 -12.28 -4.56
N LEU A 214 -9.70 -13.31 -5.39
CA LEU A 214 -8.54 -14.19 -5.28
C LEU A 214 -7.25 -13.44 -5.59
N THR A 215 -7.24 -12.63 -6.66
CA THR A 215 -6.03 -11.90 -7.06
C THR A 215 -5.68 -10.84 -6.03
N THR A 216 -6.64 -10.06 -5.51
CA THR A 216 -6.37 -9.04 -4.48
C THR A 216 -5.77 -9.67 -3.22
N SER A 217 -6.35 -10.78 -2.75
CA SER A 217 -5.84 -11.46 -1.55
C SER A 217 -4.45 -12.05 -1.74
N LEU A 218 -4.20 -12.74 -2.86
CA LEU A 218 -2.88 -13.29 -3.18
C LEU A 218 -1.83 -12.21 -3.43
N MET A 219 -2.19 -11.16 -4.15
CA MET A 219 -1.31 -10.03 -4.47
C MET A 219 -0.74 -9.41 -3.19
N ILE A 220 -1.61 -9.09 -2.23
CA ILE A 220 -1.21 -8.51 -0.94
C ILE A 220 -0.40 -9.52 -0.12
N SER A 221 -0.85 -10.78 -0.06
CA SER A 221 -0.19 -11.82 0.76
C SER A 221 1.22 -12.13 0.26
N ILE A 222 1.41 -12.28 -1.05
CA ILE A 222 2.72 -12.51 -1.68
C ILE A 222 3.58 -11.26 -1.51
N GLY A 223 3.01 -10.07 -1.68
CA GLY A 223 3.67 -8.80 -1.44
C GLY A 223 4.36 -8.74 -0.08
N TYR A 224 3.59 -8.92 0.99
CA TYR A 224 4.14 -8.89 2.35
C TYR A 224 5.10 -10.05 2.64
N ALA A 225 4.87 -11.24 2.07
CA ALA A 225 5.77 -12.37 2.24
C ALA A 225 7.17 -12.07 1.68
N VAL A 226 7.26 -11.42 0.52
CA VAL A 226 8.54 -11.05 -0.09
C VAL A 226 9.14 -9.81 0.58
N GLU A 227 8.31 -8.85 0.96
CA GLU A 227 8.74 -7.64 1.71
C GLU A 227 9.41 -8.00 3.01
N THR A 228 8.80 -8.88 3.82
CA THR A 228 9.30 -9.22 5.15
C THR A 228 10.72 -9.78 5.08
N VAL A 229 10.96 -10.67 4.11
CA VAL A 229 12.29 -11.24 3.88
C VAL A 229 13.26 -10.17 3.39
N SER A 230 12.86 -9.39 2.38
CA SER A 230 13.69 -8.34 1.79
C SER A 230 14.10 -7.29 2.83
N GLN A 231 13.15 -6.83 3.64
CA GLN A 231 13.35 -5.86 4.70
C GLN A 231 14.32 -6.38 5.77
N GLN A 232 14.15 -7.63 6.20
CA GLN A 232 14.98 -8.21 7.25
C GLN A 232 16.45 -8.37 6.83
N PHE A 233 16.70 -8.76 5.57
CA PHE A 233 18.06 -8.94 5.06
C PHE A 233 18.71 -7.65 4.58
N MET A 234 17.96 -6.77 3.92
CA MET A 234 18.51 -5.58 3.26
C MET A 234 18.51 -4.35 4.17
N PHE A 235 17.59 -4.26 5.14
CA PHE A 235 17.46 -3.10 6.02
C PHE A 235 17.51 -3.47 7.52
N PRO A 236 18.57 -4.17 7.98
CA PRO A 236 18.69 -4.55 9.39
C PRO A 236 18.89 -3.31 10.26
N THR A 237 18.26 -3.30 11.44
CA THR A 237 18.35 -2.17 12.40
C THR A 237 19.77 -1.91 12.90
N SER A 238 20.66 -2.90 12.85
CA SER A 238 22.06 -2.78 13.24
C SER A 238 22.91 -1.95 12.27
N ASP A 239 22.49 -1.83 11.00
CA ASP A 239 23.19 -1.07 9.95
C ASP A 239 22.44 0.21 9.57
N ALA A 240 21.35 0.51 10.29
CA ALA A 240 20.63 1.77 10.13
C ALA A 240 21.52 2.96 10.52
N PRO A 241 21.37 4.12 9.88
CA PRO A 241 20.34 4.48 8.90
C PRO A 241 20.81 4.41 7.44
N ARG A 242 22.09 4.13 7.18
CA ARG A 242 22.65 4.16 5.82
C ARG A 242 22.55 2.81 5.11
N PHE A 243 22.47 1.71 5.87
CA PHE A 243 22.39 0.35 5.33
C PHE A 243 23.53 0.05 4.34
N GLN A 244 24.76 0.51 4.65
CA GLN A 244 25.91 0.42 3.75
C GLN A 244 26.43 -1.00 3.62
N ARG A 245 26.38 -1.80 4.69
CA ARG A 245 26.88 -3.17 4.68
C ARG A 245 26.02 -4.06 3.80
N THR A 246 24.71 -3.86 3.83
CA THR A 246 23.73 -4.65 3.06
C THR A 246 23.44 -4.07 1.68
N HIS A 247 23.91 -2.86 1.38
CA HIS A 247 23.59 -2.14 0.14
C HIS A 247 22.08 -1.99 -0.10
N GLY A 248 21.29 -1.84 0.97
CA GLY A 248 19.82 -1.89 0.90
C GLY A 248 19.21 -0.88 -0.06
N TYR A 249 19.73 0.35 -0.12
CA TYR A 249 19.25 1.35 -1.08
C TYR A 249 19.53 0.99 -2.54
N ALA A 250 20.65 0.31 -2.84
CA ALA A 250 20.94 -0.15 -4.20
C ALA A 250 20.01 -1.30 -4.63
N PHE A 251 19.69 -2.21 -3.69
CA PHE A 251 18.65 -3.22 -3.90
C PHE A 251 17.29 -2.58 -4.20
N GLY A 252 16.90 -1.56 -3.42
CA GLY A 252 15.68 -0.79 -3.65
C GLY A 252 15.64 -0.12 -5.03
N ILE A 253 16.75 0.48 -5.49
CA ILE A 253 16.87 1.06 -6.84
C ILE A 253 16.54 0.02 -7.92
N GLY A 254 17.10 -1.18 -7.82
CA GLY A 254 16.86 -2.27 -8.77
C GLY A 254 15.37 -2.63 -8.88
N TRP A 255 14.68 -2.75 -7.74
CA TRP A 255 13.26 -3.07 -7.71
C TRP A 255 12.36 -1.91 -8.13
N VAL A 256 12.73 -0.66 -7.85
CA VAL A 256 12.01 0.51 -8.37
C VAL A 256 12.08 0.53 -9.89
N VAL A 257 13.24 0.27 -10.50
CA VAL A 257 13.37 0.18 -11.96
C VAL A 257 12.55 -0.98 -12.51
N ALA A 258 12.61 -2.16 -11.88
CA ALA A 258 11.80 -3.31 -12.28
C ALA A 258 10.30 -3.00 -12.22
N MET A 259 9.83 -2.32 -11.17
CA MET A 259 8.45 -1.87 -11.01
C MET A 259 8.05 -0.87 -12.10
N ILE A 260 8.89 0.13 -12.41
CA ILE A 260 8.62 1.11 -13.47
C ILE A 260 8.48 0.42 -14.83
N VAL A 261 9.39 -0.50 -15.16
CA VAL A 261 9.36 -1.24 -16.43
C VAL A 261 8.13 -2.17 -16.48
N TRP A 262 7.84 -2.87 -15.39
CA TRP A 262 6.70 -3.78 -15.33
C TRP A 262 5.37 -3.04 -15.44
N CYS A 263 5.10 -2.08 -14.56
CA CYS A 263 3.84 -1.34 -14.53
C CYS A 263 3.71 -0.34 -15.68
N GLY A 264 4.82 0.24 -16.16
CA GLY A 264 4.81 1.24 -17.22
C GLY A 264 4.73 0.66 -18.64
N VAL A 265 5.32 -0.51 -18.87
CA VAL A 265 5.46 -1.09 -20.22
C VAL A 265 4.86 -2.48 -20.31
N LEU A 266 5.25 -3.42 -19.46
CA LEU A 266 4.89 -4.82 -19.63
C LEU A 266 3.42 -5.10 -19.28
N LEU A 267 2.91 -4.55 -18.18
CA LEU A 267 1.54 -4.78 -17.74
C LEU A 267 0.50 -4.24 -18.76
N PRO A 268 0.65 -3.02 -19.34
CA PRO A 268 -0.19 -2.58 -20.45
C PRO A 268 -0.10 -3.47 -21.69
N LEU A 269 1.06 -4.07 -21.97
CA LEU A 269 1.23 -4.97 -23.13
C LEU A 269 0.52 -6.31 -22.92
N VAL A 270 0.53 -6.82 -21.69
CA VAL A 270 -0.20 -8.04 -21.33
C VAL A 270 -1.70 -7.79 -21.34
N GLU A 271 -2.16 -6.62 -20.86
CA GLU A 271 -3.59 -6.25 -20.87
C GLU A 271 -4.18 -6.10 -22.28
N ARG A 272 -3.35 -5.73 -23.27
CA ARG A 272 -3.78 -5.60 -24.68
C ARG A 272 -3.91 -6.93 -25.43
N ARG A 273 -3.43 -8.04 -24.87
CA ARG A 273 -3.47 -9.38 -25.49
C ARG A 273 -4.68 -10.17 -25.01
#